data_AF-A0A534I9M5-F1
#
_entry.id   AF-A0A534I9M5-F1
#
_cell.length_a   1.000
_cell.length_b   1.000
_cell.length_c   1.000
_cell.angle_alpha   90.00
_cell.angle_beta   90.00
_cell.angle_gamma   90.00
#
_symmetry.space_group_name_H-M   'P 1'
#
loop_
_entity.id
_entity.type
_entity.pdbx_description
1 polymer ?
#
loop_
_entity_poly.entity_id
_entity_poly.type
_entity_poly.pdbx_seq_one_letter_code
_entity_poly.pdbx_strand_id
1 'polypeptide(L)'
;AKPGTSREEMRKSGYMDEDYIKNLAGTAGFRFDAESPINNNPKDTKDYPEGVWTLPPTLALGDKDRAKYLAIGESDRMTLRFVKPGS
;
A
#
# COMPACT_ATOMS: atom_id res chain seq x y z
N ALA A 1 -4.31 1.81 2.41
CA ALA A 1 -5.01 2.74 3.31
C ALA A 1 -6.38 2.19 3.61
N LYS A 2 -7.11 2.78 4.57
CA LYS A 2 -8.52 2.41 4.80
C LYS A 2 -9.38 2.94 3.63
N PRO A 3 -10.48 2.29 3.27
CA PRO A 3 -11.41 2.82 2.27
C PRO A 3 -11.84 4.25 2.60
N GLY A 4 -11.81 5.14 1.61
CA GLY A 4 -12.20 6.54 1.76
C GLY A 4 -11.11 7.46 2.33
N THR A 5 -9.87 6.98 2.52
CA THR A 5 -8.73 7.85 2.88
C THR A 5 -8.53 8.93 1.82
N SER A 6 -8.33 10.18 2.23
CA SER A 6 -8.19 11.28 1.26
C SER A 6 -6.91 11.14 0.42
N ARG A 7 -6.90 11.73 -0.78
CA ARG A 7 -5.71 11.74 -1.64
C ARG A 7 -4.51 12.41 -0.98
N GLU A 8 -4.73 13.42 -0.16
CA GLU A 8 -3.67 14.10 0.57
C GLU A 8 -3.04 13.19 1.63
N GLU A 9 -3.85 12.47 2.41
CA GLU A 9 -3.39 11.51 3.41
C GLU A 9 -2.68 10.31 2.77
N MET A 10 -3.19 9.80 1.65
CA MET A 10 -2.51 8.76 0.88
C MET A 10 -1.11 9.22 0.43
N ARG A 11 -1.00 10.45 -0.08
CA ARG A 11 0.28 11.03 -0.49
C ARG A 11 1.25 11.20 0.68
N LYS A 12 0.74 11.60 1.85
CA LYS A 12 1.54 11.81 3.06
C LYS A 12 2.02 10.50 3.68
N SER A 13 1.19 9.46 3.68
CA SER A 13 1.49 8.19 4.35
C SER A 13 2.12 7.14 3.43
N GLY A 14 1.97 7.27 2.12
CA GLY A 14 2.39 6.27 1.14
C GLY A 14 1.45 5.05 1.05
N TYR A 15 0.46 4.95 1.94
CA TYR A 15 -0.57 3.91 1.85
C TYR A 15 -1.69 4.35 0.91
N MET A 16 -2.05 3.50 -0.05
CA MET A 16 -3.09 3.78 -1.04
C MET A 16 -4.39 3.01 -0.75
N ASP A 17 -5.53 3.63 -1.00
CA ASP A 17 -6.84 2.96 -1.00
C ASP A 17 -6.98 2.13 -2.28
N GLU A 18 -7.33 0.85 -2.13
CA GLU A 18 -7.39 -0.09 -3.24
C GLU A 18 -8.51 0.25 -4.22
N ASP A 19 -9.68 0.66 -3.72
CA ASP A 19 -10.81 1.04 -4.56
C ASP A 19 -10.49 2.30 -5.39
N TYR A 20 -9.73 3.22 -4.80
CA TYR A 20 -9.22 4.39 -5.52
C TYR A 20 -8.29 3.96 -6.68
N ILE A 21 -7.38 3.02 -6.45
CA ILE A 21 -6.48 2.51 -7.50
C ILE A 21 -7.25 1.76 -8.59
N LYS A 22 -8.18 0.88 -8.22
CA LYS A 22 -9.04 0.14 -9.16
C LYS A 22 -9.86 1.10 -10.04
N ASN A 23 -10.44 2.15 -9.45
CA ASN A 23 -11.18 3.18 -10.19
C ASN A 23 -10.26 4.01 -11.11
N LEU A 24 -9.09 4.41 -10.61
CA LEU A 24 -8.11 5.15 -11.42
C LEU A 24 -7.67 4.36 -12.66
N ALA A 25 -7.37 3.06 -12.50
CA ALA A 25 -7.06 2.17 -13.61
C ALA A 25 -8.24 2.02 -14.59
N GLY A 26 -9.47 1.89 -14.06
CA GLY A 26 -10.71 1.88 -14.83
C GLY A 26 -10.88 3.11 -15.71
N THR A 27 -10.68 4.30 -15.13
CA THR A 27 -10.74 5.59 -15.84
C THR A 27 -9.66 5.70 -16.92
N ALA A 28 -8.51 5.07 -16.73
CA ALA A 28 -7.44 4.97 -17.72
C ALA A 28 -7.71 3.91 -18.82
N GLY A 29 -8.86 3.23 -18.79
CA GLY A 29 -9.28 2.26 -19.80
C GLY A 29 -8.83 0.82 -19.53
N PHE A 30 -8.30 0.51 -18.34
CA PHE A 30 -7.99 -0.85 -17.95
C PHE A 30 -9.16 -1.51 -17.24
N ARG A 31 -9.28 -2.84 -17.31
CA ARG A 31 -10.26 -3.62 -16.54
C ARG A 31 -9.54 -4.40 -15.45
N PHE A 32 -10.01 -4.30 -14.21
CA PHE A 32 -9.55 -5.17 -13.13
C PHE A 32 -9.85 -6.63 -13.46
N ASP A 33 -8.89 -7.52 -13.20
CA ASP A 33 -8.99 -8.93 -13.56
C ASP A 33 -8.83 -9.85 -12.35
N ALA A 34 -7.79 -9.64 -11.53
CA ALA A 34 -7.52 -10.46 -10.36
C ALA A 34 -6.68 -9.72 -9.33
N GLU A 35 -6.66 -10.24 -8.11
CA GLU A 35 -5.78 -9.82 -7.02
C GLU A 35 -5.06 -11.02 -6.41
N SER A 36 -3.96 -10.75 -5.72
CA SER A 36 -3.17 -11.78 -5.03
C SER A 36 -2.80 -11.33 -3.62
N PRO A 37 -2.91 -12.23 -2.62
CA PRO A 37 -2.53 -11.91 -1.24
C PRO A 37 -1.01 -12.02 -0.99
N ILE A 38 -0.20 -12.21 -2.02
CA ILE A 38 1.24 -12.53 -1.88
C ILE A 38 2.04 -11.48 -1.10
N ASN A 39 1.61 -10.21 -1.14
CA ASN A 39 2.26 -9.12 -0.43
C ASN A 39 1.46 -8.62 0.78
N ASN A 40 0.49 -9.41 1.26
CA ASN A 40 -0.26 -9.04 2.44
C ASN A 40 0.60 -9.23 3.69
N ASN A 41 0.59 -8.22 4.56
CA ASN A 41 1.23 -8.28 5.86
C ASN A 41 0.22 -7.95 6.97
N PRO A 42 -0.34 -8.96 7.68
CA PRO A 42 -1.30 -8.72 8.75
C PRO A 42 -0.71 -8.00 9.97
N LYS A 43 0.62 -7.88 10.07
CA LYS A 43 1.29 -7.13 11.14
C LYS A 43 1.40 -5.63 10.85
N ASP A 44 1.19 -5.21 9.61
CA ASP A 44 1.22 -3.81 9.22
C ASP A 44 -0.12 -3.13 9.54
N THR A 45 -0.11 -2.28 10.57
CA THR A 45 -1.30 -1.53 11.02
C THR A 45 -1.52 -0.25 10.21
N LYS A 46 -0.57 0.13 9.36
CA LYS A 46 -0.60 1.33 8.50
C LYS A 46 -0.69 2.65 9.27
N ASP A 47 -0.37 2.62 10.56
CA ASP A 47 -0.44 3.75 11.49
C ASP A 47 0.94 4.02 12.08
N TYR A 48 1.75 4.74 11.32
CA TYR A 48 3.14 5.04 11.67
C TYR A 48 3.49 6.51 11.40
N PRO A 49 4.42 7.11 12.17
CA PRO A 49 4.77 8.54 12.03
C PRO A 49 5.24 8.94 10.62
N GLU A 50 6.10 8.12 10.01
CA GLU A 50 6.62 8.36 8.66
C GLU A 50 5.88 7.50 7.62
N GLY A 51 4.63 7.11 7.92
CA GLY A 51 3.84 6.25 7.05
C GLY A 51 4.55 4.94 6.70
N VAL A 52 4.40 4.51 5.44
CA VAL A 52 4.98 3.27 4.90
C VAL A 52 6.51 3.24 5.00
N TRP A 53 7.17 4.39 4.95
CA TRP A 53 8.63 4.49 5.02
C TRP A 53 9.19 4.19 6.41
N THR A 54 8.33 4.12 7.42
CA THR A 54 8.71 3.61 8.75
C THR A 54 9.17 2.15 8.70
N LEU A 55 8.61 1.36 7.78
CA LEU A 55 8.91 -0.06 7.64
C LEU A 55 10.10 -0.30 6.68
N PRO A 56 10.70 -1.51 6.71
CA PRO A 56 11.68 -1.94 5.70
C PRO A 56 11.17 -1.80 4.25
N PRO A 57 12.08 -1.58 3.28
CA PRO A 57 13.53 -1.47 3.45
C PRO A 57 14.00 -0.07 3.90
N THR A 58 13.11 0.93 3.94
CA THR A 58 13.49 2.33 4.17
C THR A 58 13.90 2.60 5.61
N LEU A 59 13.12 2.13 6.59
CA LEU A 59 13.35 2.35 8.02
C LEU A 59 13.64 3.84 8.33
N ALA A 60 12.75 4.75 7.89
CA ALA A 60 12.95 6.19 7.95
C ALA A 60 13.22 6.75 9.35
N LEU A 61 12.83 6.03 10.41
CA LEU A 61 13.10 6.39 11.81
C LEU A 61 14.49 5.94 12.31
N GLY A 62 15.31 5.31 11.46
CA GLY A 62 16.65 4.85 11.79
C GLY A 62 16.66 3.82 12.92
N ASP A 63 17.41 4.11 13.98
CA ASP A 63 17.56 3.22 15.14
C ASP A 63 16.38 3.26 16.11
N LYS A 64 15.53 4.30 16.03
CA LYS A 64 14.37 4.42 16.91
C LYS A 64 13.40 3.26 16.68
N ASP A 65 13.16 2.48 17.73
CA ASP A 65 12.29 1.30 17.71
C ASP A 65 12.59 0.32 16.55
N ARG A 66 13.83 0.30 16.05
CA ARG A 66 14.19 -0.44 14.83
C ARG A 66 13.83 -1.92 14.90
N ALA A 67 14.06 -2.57 16.06
CA ALA A 67 13.70 -3.97 16.28
C ALA A 67 12.19 -4.22 16.15
N LYS A 68 11.35 -3.27 16.61
CA LYS A 68 9.89 -3.33 16.47
C LYS A 68 9.49 -3.29 14.99
N TYR A 69 10.05 -2.36 14.21
CA TYR A 69 9.70 -2.23 12.79
C TYR A 69 10.23 -3.40 11.94
N LEU A 70 11.39 -3.96 12.28
CA LEU A 70 11.88 -5.19 11.67
C LEU A 70 10.99 -6.41 11.97
N ALA A 71 10.43 -6.50 13.17
CA ALA A 71 9.55 -7.61 13.55
C ALA A 71 8.19 -7.56 12.82
N ILE A 72 7.76 -6.37 12.39
CA ILE A 72 6.60 -6.16 11.51
C ILE A 72 6.93 -6.65 10.09
N GLY A 73 8.11 -6.32 9.57
CA GLY A 73 8.53 -6.65 8.20
C GLY A 73 8.12 -5.58 7.20
N GLU A 74 8.23 -5.88 5.90
CA GLU A 74 7.79 -4.97 4.82
C GLU A 74 6.30 -4.62 4.95
N SER A 75 5.90 -3.51 4.36
CA SER A 75 4.50 -3.07 4.38
C SER A 75 3.53 -4.03 3.68
N ASP A 76 2.27 -3.97 4.10
CA ASP A 76 1.13 -4.61 3.44
C ASP A 76 0.84 -3.90 2.11
N ARG A 77 0.90 -4.66 1.02
CA ARG A 77 0.75 -4.12 -0.34
C ARG A 77 -0.32 -4.88 -1.11
N MET A 78 -1.17 -4.13 -1.79
CA MET A 78 -2.07 -4.68 -2.79
C MET A 78 -1.27 -5.19 -3.99
N THR A 79 -1.64 -6.36 -4.51
CA THR A 79 -1.13 -6.88 -5.78
C THR A 79 -2.30 -7.08 -6.72
N LEU A 80 -2.44 -6.18 -7.69
CA LEU A 80 -3.60 -6.12 -8.60
C LEU A 80 -3.16 -6.40 -10.03
N ARG A 81 -3.92 -7.25 -10.73
CA ARG A 81 -3.78 -7.50 -12.16
C ARG A 81 -4.89 -6.78 -12.91
N PHE A 82 -4.49 -6.08 -13.96
CA PHE A 82 -5.40 -5.42 -14.89
C PHE A 82 -5.16 -5.93 -16.30
N VAL A 83 -6.22 -5.92 -17.12
CA VAL A 83 -6.16 -6.24 -18.54
C VAL A 83 -6.51 -5.01 -19.37
N LYS A 84 -5.86 -4.85 -20.52
CA LYS A 84 -6.24 -3.84 -21.51
C LYS A 84 -7.33 -4.44 -22.40
N PRO A 85 -8.53 -3.85 -22.48
CA PRO A 85 -9.58 -4.34 -23.38
C PRO A 85 -9.11 -4.32 -24.85
N GLY A 86 -9.36 -5.39 -25.60
CA GLY A 86 -9.01 -5.51 -27.02
C GLY A 86 -7.62 -6.07 -27.33
N SER A 87 -6.92 -6.64 -26.33
CA SER A 87 -5.79 -7.54 -26.54
C SER A 87 -6.23 -8.94 -26.98
#